data_AF-A0A249NTZ5-F1
#
_entry.id   AF-A0A249NTZ5-F1
#
_cell.length_a   1.000
_cell.length_b   1.000
_cell.length_c   1.000
_cell.angle_alpha   90.00
_cell.angle_beta   90.00
_cell.angle_gamma   90.00
#
_symmetry.space_group_name_H-M   'P 1'
#
loop_
_entity.id
_entity.type
_entity.pdbx_description
1 polymer ?
#
loop_
_entity_poly.entity_id
_entity_poly.type
_entity_poly.pdbx_seq_one_letter_code
_entity_poly.pdbx_strand_id
1 'polypeptide(L)' 'MPPLTARQLRLGLLASGISVRQVSVAIGAMPAGADKDRAQIEWEYASTFNRTHHLIGAIGAVLGLPLEQIDTMWEAAAFL' A
#
# COMPACT_ATOMS: atom_id res chain seq x y z
N MET A 1 -14.21 3.42 -5.09
CA MET A 1 -13.18 2.78 -5.93
C MET A 1 -13.23 1.28 -5.70
N PRO A 2 -13.05 0.44 -6.73
CA PRO A 2 -13.09 -1.01 -6.56
C PRO A 2 -11.93 -1.48 -5.65
N PRO A 3 -12.12 -2.59 -4.90
CA PRO A 3 -11.03 -3.21 -4.18
C PRO A 3 -9.98 -3.73 -5.17
N LEU A 4 -8.72 -3.65 -4.78
CA LEU A 4 -7.62 -4.24 -5.54
C LEU A 4 -7.24 -5.58 -4.94
N THR A 5 -6.86 -6.54 -5.78
CA THR A 5 -6.12 -7.71 -5.32
C THR A 5 -4.72 -7.29 -4.84
N ALA A 6 -4.08 -8.10 -4.01
CA ALA A 6 -2.70 -7.86 -3.59
C ALA A 6 -1.74 -7.78 -4.78
N ARG A 7 -1.99 -8.53 -5.86
CA ARG A 7 -1.23 -8.46 -7.11
C ARG A 7 -1.39 -7.10 -7.79
N GLN A 8 -2.64 -6.65 -7.97
CA GLN A 8 -2.94 -5.36 -8.60
C GLN A 8 -2.30 -4.19 -7.86
N LEU A 9 -2.44 -4.15 -6.53
CA LEU A 9 -1.81 -3.11 -5.71
C LEU A 9 -0.28 -3.09 -5.91
N ARG A 10 0.38 -4.24 -5.81
CA ARG A 10 1.84 -4.34 -5.92
C ARG A 10 2.34 -3.97 -7.32
N LEU A 11 1.62 -4.34 -8.38
CA LEU A 11 1.96 -3.94 -9.74
C LEU A 11 1.72 -2.44 -9.97
N GLY A 12 0.64 -1.87 -9.43
CA GLY A 12 0.37 -0.43 -9.51
C GLY A 12 1.42 0.43 -8.80
N LEU A 13 1.86 -0.01 -7.61
CA LEU A 13 2.99 0.60 -6.90
C LEU A 13 4.26 0.54 -7.76
N LEU A 14 4.59 -0.62 -8.32
CA LEU A 14 5.77 -0.79 -9.17
C LEU A 14 5.72 0.09 -10.43
N ALA A 15 4.56 0.16 -11.10
CA ALA A 15 4.35 1.03 -12.26
C ALA A 15 4.54 2.51 -11.94
N SER A 16 4.38 2.89 -10.67
CA SER A 16 4.57 4.25 -10.16
C SER A 16 5.97 4.47 -9.56
N GLY A 17 6.90 3.54 -9.80
CA GLY A 17 8.28 3.63 -9.31
C GLY A 17 8.47 3.24 -7.85
N ILE A 18 7.46 2.66 -7.20
CA ILE A 18 7.50 2.24 -5.80
C ILE A 18 7.64 0.73 -5.73
N SER A 19 8.84 0.27 -5.41
CA SER A 19 9.11 -1.16 -5.25
C SER A 19 8.48 -1.72 -3.97
N VAL A 20 8.17 -3.03 -3.99
CA VAL A 20 7.72 -3.76 -2.78
C VAL A 20 8.75 -3.68 -1.64
N ARG A 21 10.04 -3.55 -1.97
CA ARG A 21 11.11 -3.35 -0.99
C ARG A 21 10.98 -2.00 -0.27
N GLN A 22 10.66 -0.92 -0.99
CA GLN A 22 10.43 0.39 -0.36
C GLN A 22 9.24 0.34 0.60
N VAL A 23 8.18 -0.37 0.25
CA VAL A 23 7.03 -0.58 1.14
C VAL A 23 7.44 -1.36 2.39
N SER A 24 8.17 -2.47 2.25
CA SER A 24 8.65 -3.23 3.40
C SER A 24 9.57 -2.42 4.30
N VAL A 25 10.42 -1.56 3.75
CA VAL A 25 11.26 -0.63 4.52
C VAL A 25 10.40 0.41 5.24
N ALA A 26 9.37 0.95 4.59
CA ALA A 26 8.44 1.90 5.20
C ALA A 26 7.70 1.30 6.41
N ILE A 27 7.17 0.08 6.27
CA ILE A 27 6.54 -0.67 7.38
C ILE A 27 7.58 -0.96 8.47
N GLY A 28 8.80 -1.37 8.08
CA GLY A 28 9.90 -1.62 9.00
C GLY A 28 10.34 -0.39 9.81
N ALA A 29 10.14 0.82 9.29
CA ALA A 29 10.45 2.08 9.95
C ALA A 29 9.35 2.56 10.92
N MET A 30 8.17 1.94 10.91
CA MET A 30 7.11 2.28 11.87
C MET A 30 7.57 2.00 13.32
N PRO A 31 7.08 2.78 14.31
CA PRO A 31 7.32 2.51 15.72
C PRO A 31 6.91 1.09 16.11
N ALA A 32 7.63 0.48 17.05
CA ALA A 32 7.26 -0.84 17.55
C ALA A 32 5.87 -0.81 18.21
N GLY A 33 5.04 -1.82 17.94
CA GLY A 33 3.70 -1.94 18.50
C GLY A 33 2.73 -2.59 17.52
N ALA A 34 1.48 -2.74 17.99
CA ALA A 34 0.43 -3.46 17.26
C ALA A 34 0.16 -2.91 15.86
N ASP A 35 0.31 -1.61 15.63
CA ASP A 35 0.09 -1.00 14.31
C ASP A 35 1.12 -1.44 13.28
N LYS A 36 2.39 -1.57 13.69
CA LYS A 36 3.45 -2.09 12.82
C LYS A 36 3.22 -3.57 12.52
N ASP A 37 2.93 -4.36 13.55
CA ASP A 37 2.67 -5.79 13.39
C ASP A 37 1.48 -6.02 12.47
N ARG A 38 0.40 -5.25 12.64
CA ARG A 38 -0.76 -5.29 11.75
C ARG A 38 -0.39 -4.86 10.34
N ALA A 39 0.34 -3.76 10.15
CA ALA A 39 0.75 -3.33 8.81
C ALA A 39 1.57 -4.40 8.09
N GLN A 40 2.44 -5.10 8.81
CA GLN A 40 3.24 -6.20 8.28
C GLN A 40 2.38 -7.41 7.90
N ILE A 41 1.46 -7.83 8.79
CA ILE A 41 0.52 -8.92 8.53
C ILE A 41 -0.36 -8.62 7.31
N GLU A 42 -0.95 -7.43 7.25
CA GLU A 42 -1.81 -7.02 6.13
C GLU A 42 -1.02 -6.96 4.82
N TRP A 43 0.21 -6.42 4.85
CA TRP A 43 1.06 -6.38 3.66
C TRP A 43 1.46 -7.76 3.15
N GLU A 44 1.65 -8.73 4.05
CA GLU A 44 2.07 -10.09 3.71
C GLU A 44 0.90 -10.97 3.27
N TYR A 45 -0.22 -10.92 3.99
CA TYR A 45 -1.28 -11.93 3.91
C TYR A 45 -2.62 -11.45 3.35
N ALA A 46 -2.88 -10.14 3.30
CA ALA A 46 -4.16 -9.67 2.74
C ALA A 46 -4.26 -10.03 1.25
N SER A 47 -5.38 -10.63 0.87
CA SER A 47 -5.66 -11.01 -0.52
C SER A 47 -6.25 -9.86 -1.33
N THR A 48 -6.94 -8.94 -0.66
CA THR A 48 -7.55 -7.74 -1.26
C THR A 48 -7.37 -6.53 -0.36
N PHE A 49 -7.40 -5.35 -0.97
CA PHE A 49 -7.29 -4.05 -0.30
C PHE A 49 -8.40 -3.13 -0.77
N ASN A 50 -8.98 -2.40 0.18
CA ASN A 50 -9.87 -1.27 -0.11
C ASN A 50 -9.06 0.03 -0.11
N ARG A 51 -9.51 1.05 -0.86
CA ARG A 51 -8.80 2.33 -0.93
C ARG A 51 -8.61 2.98 0.44
N THR A 52 -9.58 2.80 1.32
CA THR A 52 -9.61 3.31 2.69
C THR A 52 -8.95 2.36 3.70
N HIS A 53 -8.29 1.30 3.25
CA HIS A 53 -7.61 0.34 4.13
C HIS A 53 -6.46 1.02 4.88
N HIS A 54 -6.34 0.76 6.19
CA HIS A 54 -5.42 1.48 7.08
C HIS A 54 -3.95 1.44 6.60
N LEU A 55 -3.50 0.27 6.10
CA LEU A 55 -2.17 0.10 5.52
C LEU A 55 -1.86 1.11 4.40
N ILE A 56 -2.84 1.45 3.56
CA ILE A 56 -2.65 2.34 2.41
C ILE A 56 -2.36 3.77 2.90
N GLY A 57 -3.07 4.22 3.93
CA GLY A 57 -2.80 5.51 4.58
C GLY A 57 -1.42 5.53 5.22
N ALA A 58 -1.04 4.47 5.94
CA ALA A 58 0.26 4.36 6.60
C ALA A 58 1.42 4.40 5.59
N ILE A 59 1.35 3.60 4.51
CA ILE A 59 2.36 3.61 3.45
C ILE A 59 2.41 4.96 2.73
N GLY A 60 1.25 5.53 2.40
CA GLY A 60 1.16 6.84 1.76
C GLY A 60 1.84 7.94 2.56
N ALA A 61 1.61 7.98 3.88
CA ALA A 61 2.23 8.94 4.78
C ALA A 61 3.76 8.77 4.86
N VAL A 62 4.26 7.54 4.99
CA VAL A 62 5.70 7.27 5.10
C VAL A 62 6.44 7.54 3.78
N LEU A 63 5.81 7.23 2.65
CA LEU A 63 6.39 7.46 1.32
C LEU A 63 6.16 8.89 0.79
N GLY A 64 5.47 9.75 1.54
CA GLY A 64 5.20 11.13 1.14
C GLY A 64 4.28 11.25 -0.08
N LEU A 65 3.37 10.30 -0.26
CA LEU A 65 2.43 10.28 -1.38
C LEU A 65 1.20 11.13 -1.07
N PRO A 66 0.90 12.18 -1.86
CA PRO A 66 -0.34 12.93 -1.72
C PRO A 66 -1.55 12.04 -2.06
N LEU A 67 -2.70 12.33 -1.45
CA LEU A 67 -3.92 11.52 -1.62
C LEU A 67 -4.34 11.37 -3.08
N GLU A 68 -4.23 12.44 -3.86
CA GLU A 68 -4.55 12.45 -5.30
C GLU A 68 -3.66 11.51 -6.11
N GLN A 69 -2.37 11.41 -5.75
CA GLN A 69 -1.46 10.45 -6.37
C GLN A 69 -1.86 9.01 -6.02
N ILE A 70 -2.21 8.75 -4.76
CA ILE A 70 -2.67 7.42 -4.33
C ILE A 70 -3.95 7.04 -5.09
N ASP A 71 -4.90 7.98 -5.24
CA ASP A 71 -6.14 7.75 -5.98
C ASP A 71 -5.85 7.43 -7.46
N THR A 72 -5.01 8.23 -8.11
CA THR A 72 -4.59 8.00 -9.51
C THR A 72 -3.96 6.62 -9.71
N MET A 73 -3.06 6.24 -8.80
CA MET A 73 -2.42 4.91 -8.83
C MET A 73 -3.43 3.79 -8.64
N TRP A 74 -4.42 3.99 -7.76
CA TRP A 74 -5.45 3.00 -7.46
C TRP A 74 -6.36 2.73 -8.66
N GLU A 75 -6.76 3.77 -9.38
CA GLU A 75 -7.59 3.63 -10.59
C GLU A 75 -6.84 2.89 -11.69
N ALA A 76 -5.58 3.23 -11.93
CA ALA A 76 -4.75 2.54 -12.90
C ALA A 76 -4.54 1.07 -12.53
N ALA A 77 -4.30 0.77 -11.25
CA ALA A 77 -4.05 -0.58 -10.76
C ALA A 77 -5.27 -1.51 -10.86
N ALA A 78 -6.49 -0.96 -10.88
CA ALA A 78 -7.72 -1.75 -11.00
C ALA A 78 -7.84 -2.54 -12.31
N PHE A 79 -7.05 -2.17 -13.32
CA PHE A 79 -7.03 -2.82 -14.63
C PHE A 79 -5.85 -3.79 -14.85
N LEU A 80 -5.03 -4.03 -13.82
CA LEU A 80 -3.86 -4.94 -13.87
C LEU A 80 -4.21 -6.38 -13.48
#